data_AF-A0A2V1E9P3-F1
#
_entry.id   AF-A0A2V1E9P3-F1
#
_cell.length_a   1.000
_cell.length_b   1.000
_cell.length_c   1.000
_cell.angle_alpha   90.00
_cell.angle_beta   90.00
_cell.angle_gamma   90.00
#
_symmetry.space_group_name_H-M   'P 1'
#
loop_
_entity.id
_entity.type
_entity.pdbx_description
1 polymer ?
#
loop_
_entity_poly.entity_id
_entity_poly.type
_entity_poly.pdbx_seq_one_letter_code
_entity_poly.pdbx_strand_id
1 'polypeptide(L)'
;MARQFSKVPIQMRQWVRHVVDVPAPNGWAFETDGNIVFNKPTDDMFPVILHETGHALDLEGAYNGEPLSSSDNFWNNYDQDSAVSDPYAATSMIENVAQNTVIAVFNENVEGQFAGVEKRSKDIFHQYATVIDRAIAYGKGNNFFKPGQNVKCTQRMPPSAGVAVDGRRRDLQDRREAPRVGLGEGIEPILSRRHGGERLSNCSITW
;
A
#
# COMPACT_ATOMS: atom_id res chain seq x y z
N MET A 1 -7.19 -13.60 6.67
CA MET A 1 -6.85 -12.16 6.58
C MET A 1 -8.01 -11.16 6.42
N ALA A 2 -9.13 -11.49 5.76
CA ALA A 2 -10.21 -10.53 5.45
C ALA A 2 -10.69 -9.65 6.63
N ARG A 3 -10.88 -10.24 7.83
CA ARG A 3 -11.28 -9.50 9.05
C ARG A 3 -10.26 -8.45 9.52
N GLN A 4 -8.97 -8.71 9.30
CA GLN A 4 -7.92 -7.77 9.70
C GLN A 4 -7.76 -6.67 8.65
N PHE A 5 -7.77 -7.03 7.36
CA PHE A 5 -7.72 -6.06 6.26
C PHE A 5 -8.94 -5.13 6.27
N SER A 6 -10.11 -5.61 6.71
CA SER A 6 -11.31 -4.77 6.87
C SER A 6 -11.20 -3.69 7.96
N LYS A 7 -10.08 -3.59 8.68
CA LYS A 7 -9.78 -2.50 9.62
C LYS A 7 -8.87 -1.42 9.03
N VAL A 8 -8.19 -1.68 7.91
CA VAL A 8 -7.35 -0.70 7.21
C VAL A 8 -8.24 0.47 6.75
N PRO A 9 -7.86 1.73 6.85
CA PRO A 9 -8.65 2.85 6.31
C PRO A 9 -9.01 2.64 4.82
N ILE A 10 -10.26 2.94 4.44
CA ILE A 10 -10.77 2.66 3.08
C ILE A 10 -9.97 3.38 1.98
N GLN A 11 -9.45 4.57 2.29
CA GLN A 11 -8.62 5.35 1.37
C GLN A 11 -7.24 4.73 1.13
N MET A 12 -6.73 3.90 2.05
CA MET A 12 -5.53 3.10 1.79
C MET A 12 -5.88 1.87 0.95
N ARG A 13 -7.00 1.20 1.26
CA ARG A 13 -7.40 -0.05 0.57
C ARG A 13 -7.56 0.09 -0.93
N GLN A 14 -7.90 1.27 -1.44
CA GLN A 14 -8.06 1.49 -2.88
C GLN A 14 -6.76 1.33 -3.68
N TRP A 15 -5.62 1.45 -3.00
CA TRP A 15 -4.28 1.20 -3.52
C TRP A 15 -3.87 -0.27 -3.39
N VAL A 16 -4.76 -1.15 -2.92
CA VAL A 16 -4.53 -2.60 -2.89
C VAL A 16 -5.44 -3.26 -3.91
N ARG A 17 -4.85 -3.99 -4.86
CA ARG A 17 -5.53 -4.76 -5.89
C ARG A 17 -6.03 -6.11 -5.35
N HIS A 18 -5.15 -6.85 -4.68
CA HIS A 18 -5.47 -8.16 -4.13
C HIS A 18 -4.79 -8.37 -2.77
N VAL A 19 -5.47 -9.10 -1.91
CA VAL A 19 -4.89 -9.68 -0.69
C VAL A 19 -4.94 -11.20 -0.85
N VAL A 20 -3.78 -11.84 -0.81
CA VAL A 20 -3.63 -13.27 -1.11
C VAL A 20 -3.05 -13.98 0.12
N ASP A 21 -3.80 -14.95 0.64
CA ASP A 21 -3.36 -15.80 1.75
C ASP A 21 -2.82 -17.12 1.17
N VAL A 22 -1.55 -17.42 1.42
CA VAL A 22 -0.87 -18.61 0.88
C VAL A 22 -0.38 -19.50 2.03
N PRO A 23 -0.77 -20.79 2.07
CA PRO A 23 -0.15 -21.75 2.98
C PRO A 23 1.35 -21.90 2.70
N ALA A 24 2.18 -21.77 3.74
CA ALA A 24 3.64 -21.85 3.60
C ALA A 24 4.28 -22.45 4.87
N PRO A 25 5.51 -22.98 4.81
CA PRO A 25 6.21 -23.50 5.98
C PRO A 25 6.63 -22.40 6.96
N ASN A 26 6.95 -21.20 6.46
CA ASN A 26 7.39 -20.04 7.24
C ASN A 26 6.51 -18.82 6.96
N GLY A 27 6.41 -17.93 7.95
CA GLY A 27 5.59 -16.71 7.89
C GLY A 27 6.36 -15.52 7.34
N TRP A 28 5.83 -14.86 6.31
CA TRP A 28 6.36 -13.61 5.74
C TRP A 28 5.30 -12.96 4.85
N ALA A 29 5.47 -11.68 4.55
CA ALA A 29 4.60 -10.93 3.66
C ALA A 29 5.41 -10.11 2.66
N PHE A 30 4.77 -9.72 1.56
CA PHE A 30 5.32 -8.78 0.60
C PHE A 30 4.22 -8.12 -0.22
N GLU A 31 4.54 -6.96 -0.75
CA GLU A 31 3.75 -6.20 -1.70
C GLU A 31 4.41 -6.22 -3.08
N THR A 32 3.60 -6.34 -4.14
CA THR A 32 4.03 -6.06 -5.51
C THR A 32 2.85 -5.64 -6.39
N ASP A 33 2.93 -4.46 -7.01
CA ASP A 33 1.93 -3.95 -7.96
C ASP A 33 0.48 -3.94 -7.39
N GLY A 34 0.37 -3.51 -6.13
CA GLY A 34 -0.85 -3.50 -5.32
C GLY A 34 -1.30 -4.88 -4.84
N ASN A 35 -0.53 -5.94 -5.04
CA ASN A 35 -0.86 -7.28 -4.55
C ASN A 35 -0.11 -7.52 -3.26
N ILE A 36 -0.84 -7.69 -2.17
CA ILE A 36 -0.26 -8.06 -0.88
C ILE A 36 -0.43 -9.56 -0.69
N VAL A 37 0.69 -10.25 -0.49
CA VAL A 37 0.72 -11.70 -0.31
C VAL A 37 1.21 -12.01 1.10
N PHE A 38 0.43 -12.81 1.82
CA PHE A 38 0.78 -13.31 3.14
C PHE A 38 1.05 -14.81 3.07
N ASN A 39 2.28 -15.20 3.32
CA ASN A 39 2.69 -16.59 3.45
C ASN A 39 2.56 -17.02 4.91
N LYS A 40 1.84 -18.12 5.15
CA LYS A 40 1.53 -18.64 6.50
C LYS A 40 1.03 -17.53 7.46
N PRO A 41 -0.07 -16.82 7.11
CA PRO A 41 -0.58 -15.75 7.95
C PRO A 41 -1.02 -16.26 9.33
N THR A 42 -0.84 -15.44 10.36
CA THR A 42 -1.28 -15.71 11.72
C THR A 42 -2.39 -14.73 12.13
N ASP A 43 -2.95 -14.94 13.32
CA ASP A 43 -3.70 -13.88 13.98
C ASP A 43 -2.74 -12.74 14.41
N ASP A 44 -3.26 -11.51 14.44
CA ASP A 44 -2.53 -10.27 14.80
C ASP A 44 -1.47 -9.76 13.81
N MET A 45 -1.77 -9.79 12.51
CA MET A 45 -0.91 -9.24 11.47
C MET A 45 -1.25 -7.79 11.12
N PHE A 46 -2.03 -7.08 11.93
CA PHE A 46 -2.51 -5.74 11.54
C PHE A 46 -1.38 -4.73 11.27
N PRO A 47 -0.29 -4.66 12.06
CA PRO A 47 0.86 -3.82 11.72
C PRO A 47 1.50 -4.22 10.39
N VAL A 48 1.64 -5.53 10.11
CA VAL A 48 2.19 -6.03 8.84
C VAL A 48 1.28 -5.67 7.68
N ILE A 49 -0.04 -5.80 7.83
CA ILE A 49 -1.00 -5.37 6.79
C ILE A 49 -0.85 -3.89 6.47
N LEU A 50 -0.71 -3.04 7.49
CA LEU A 50 -0.50 -1.61 7.29
C LEU A 50 0.85 -1.32 6.62
N HIS A 51 1.90 -2.06 7.00
CA HIS A 51 3.22 -1.99 6.40
C HIS A 51 3.17 -2.31 4.89
N GLU A 52 2.62 -3.47 4.51
CA GLU A 52 2.49 -3.85 3.10
C GLU A 52 1.56 -2.90 2.32
N THR A 53 0.52 -2.37 2.97
CA THR A 53 -0.31 -1.32 2.36
C THR A 53 0.46 -0.01 2.19
N GLY A 54 1.41 0.27 3.08
CA GLY A 54 2.34 1.40 2.98
C GLY A 54 3.24 1.30 1.76
N HIS A 55 3.76 0.12 1.44
CA HIS A 55 4.45 -0.12 0.16
C HIS A 55 3.55 0.19 -1.03
N ALA A 56 2.31 -0.28 -1.02
CA ALA A 56 1.37 0.00 -2.12
C ALA A 56 1.08 1.50 -2.26
N LEU A 57 0.94 2.25 -1.17
CA LEU A 57 0.78 3.71 -1.23
C LEU A 57 2.01 4.40 -1.81
N ASP A 58 3.19 3.99 -1.37
CA ASP A 58 4.46 4.57 -1.80
C ASP A 58 4.75 4.25 -3.28
N LEU A 59 4.93 2.97 -3.60
CA LEU A 59 5.45 2.51 -4.89
C LEU A 59 4.50 2.78 -6.06
N GLU A 60 3.20 2.89 -5.78
CA GLU A 60 2.17 3.14 -6.79
C GLU A 60 1.87 4.63 -6.96
N GLY A 61 2.52 5.49 -6.17
CA GLY A 61 2.48 6.93 -6.32
C GLY A 61 1.24 7.59 -5.71
N ALA A 62 0.77 7.13 -4.54
CA ALA A 62 -0.35 7.75 -3.85
C ALA A 62 -0.09 9.20 -3.44
N TYR A 63 1.19 9.57 -3.31
CA TYR A 63 1.65 10.85 -2.78
C TYR A 63 2.15 11.81 -3.88
N ASN A 64 1.39 11.97 -4.98
CA ASN A 64 1.67 12.79 -6.18
C ASN A 64 2.13 12.04 -7.44
N GLY A 65 1.73 10.79 -7.61
CA GLY A 65 2.10 9.98 -8.79
C GLY A 65 3.52 9.41 -8.76
N GLU A 66 4.24 9.60 -7.64
CA GLU A 66 5.64 9.23 -7.48
C GLU A 66 5.89 8.60 -6.09
N PRO A 67 6.87 7.68 -5.95
CA PRO A 67 7.25 7.13 -4.65
C PRO A 67 7.79 8.21 -3.71
N LEU A 68 7.15 8.35 -2.56
CA LEU A 68 7.58 9.23 -1.47
C LEU A 68 8.98 8.85 -0.97
N SER A 69 9.30 7.56 -0.91
CA SER A 69 10.62 7.03 -0.53
C SER A 69 11.76 7.49 -1.45
N SER A 70 11.44 7.94 -2.67
CA SER A 70 12.40 8.52 -3.62
C SER A 70 12.42 10.06 -3.63
N SER A 71 11.55 10.70 -2.84
CA SER A 71 11.40 12.16 -2.87
C SER A 71 12.44 12.88 -2.00
N ASP A 72 12.99 13.98 -2.52
CA ASP A 72 13.89 14.85 -1.74
C ASP A 72 13.26 15.35 -0.45
N ASN A 73 11.94 15.58 -0.45
CA ASN A 73 11.25 16.03 0.74
C ASN A 73 11.26 14.98 1.87
N PHE A 74 11.11 13.69 1.56
CA PHE A 74 11.18 12.66 2.58
C PHE A 74 12.63 12.48 3.08
N TRP A 75 13.62 12.49 2.18
CA TRP A 75 15.04 12.46 2.54
C TRP A 75 15.46 13.63 3.44
N ASN A 76 15.07 14.86 3.09
CA ASN A 76 15.38 16.05 3.89
C ASN A 76 14.72 16.01 5.28
N ASN A 77 13.58 15.33 5.45
CA ASN A 77 12.95 15.14 6.75
C ASN A 77 13.58 13.99 7.53
N TYR A 78 13.97 12.91 6.85
CA TYR A 78 14.77 11.83 7.43
C TYR A 78 16.07 12.37 8.05
N ASP A 79 16.79 13.28 7.36
CA ASP A 79 18.05 13.86 7.86
C ASP A 79 17.89 14.80 9.07
N GLN A 80 16.66 15.19 9.43
CA GLN A 80 16.37 15.99 10.63
C GLN A 80 16.14 15.14 11.88
N ASP A 81 15.93 13.84 11.70
CA ASP A 81 15.65 12.91 12.78
C ASP A 81 16.94 12.18 13.21
N SER A 82 17.08 11.96 14.52
CA SER A 82 18.26 11.28 15.08
C SER A 82 18.18 9.76 15.04
N ALA A 83 17.03 9.21 14.61
CA ALA A 83 16.74 7.78 14.61
C ALA A 83 15.76 7.39 13.49
N VAL A 84 15.51 6.09 13.38
CA VAL A 84 14.39 5.50 12.62
C VAL A 84 13.52 4.68 13.56
N SER A 85 12.33 4.27 13.11
CA SER A 85 11.36 3.57 13.96
C SER A 85 11.88 2.25 14.54
N ASP A 86 12.62 1.49 13.74
CA ASP A 86 13.12 0.17 14.07
C ASP A 86 14.24 -0.25 13.09
N PRO A 87 14.96 -1.37 13.36
CA PRO A 87 16.02 -1.83 12.48
C PRO A 87 15.55 -2.18 11.05
N TYR A 88 14.26 -2.50 10.85
CA TYR A 88 13.74 -2.83 9.53
C TYR A 88 13.57 -1.56 8.68
N ALA A 89 13.09 -0.47 9.28
CA ALA A 89 13.08 0.86 8.64
C ALA A 89 14.47 1.34 8.21
N ALA A 90 15.55 0.87 8.85
CA ALA A 90 16.92 1.23 8.49
C ALA A 90 17.43 0.51 7.22
N THR A 91 16.71 -0.50 6.71
CA THR A 91 17.22 -1.33 5.60
C THR A 91 17.09 -0.65 4.24
N SER A 92 16.07 0.19 4.03
CA SER A 92 15.94 1.06 2.85
C SER A 92 14.90 2.15 3.10
N MET A 93 14.86 3.19 2.25
CA MET A 93 13.82 4.23 2.36
C MET A 93 12.42 3.73 2.03
N ILE A 94 12.29 2.68 1.21
CA ILE A 94 11.01 2.05 0.91
C ILE A 94 10.46 1.41 2.20
N GLU A 95 11.32 0.69 2.94
CA GLU A 95 10.97 0.11 4.24
C GLU A 95 10.72 1.18 5.30
N ASN A 96 11.48 2.27 5.26
CA ASN A 96 11.30 3.41 6.15
C ASN A 96 9.90 4.05 5.99
N VAL A 97 9.47 4.32 4.76
CA VAL A 97 8.11 4.84 4.49
C VAL A 97 7.04 3.84 4.94
N ALA A 98 7.23 2.55 4.67
CA ALA A 98 6.27 1.52 5.07
C ALA A 98 6.12 1.41 6.60
N GLN A 99 7.22 1.44 7.36
CA GLN A 99 7.18 1.45 8.82
C GLN A 99 6.58 2.73 9.38
N ASN A 100 6.95 3.89 8.84
CA ASN A 100 6.36 5.16 9.25
C ASN A 100 4.88 5.28 8.88
N THR A 101 4.40 4.53 7.88
CA THR A 101 2.95 4.43 7.59
C THR A 101 2.20 3.76 8.73
N VAL A 102 2.76 2.72 9.36
CA VAL A 102 2.15 2.07 10.53
C VAL A 102 2.03 3.07 11.69
N ILE A 103 3.11 3.81 11.96
CA ILE A 103 3.15 4.84 13.01
C ILE A 103 2.16 5.97 12.70
N ALA A 104 2.11 6.44 11.45
CA ALA A 104 1.20 7.49 11.01
C ALA A 104 -0.27 7.08 11.20
N VAL A 105 -0.63 5.84 10.86
CA VAL A 105 -1.97 5.30 11.11
C VAL A 105 -2.26 5.25 12.60
N PHE A 106 -1.33 4.81 13.45
CA PHE A 106 -1.54 4.86 14.90
C PHE A 106 -1.74 6.29 15.40
N ASN A 107 -0.86 7.22 14.99
CA ASN A 107 -0.88 8.63 15.37
C ASN A 107 -2.21 9.31 15.06
N GLU A 108 -2.80 9.02 13.90
CA GLU A 108 -4.05 9.65 13.46
C GLU A 108 -5.31 9.07 14.10
N ASN A 109 -5.22 7.93 14.80
CA ASN A 109 -6.40 7.16 15.25
C ASN A 109 -6.46 6.82 16.74
N VAL A 110 -5.36 7.00 17.48
CA VAL A 110 -5.29 6.65 18.90
C VAL A 110 -5.21 7.92 19.75
N GLU A 111 -6.00 7.96 20.82
CA GLU A 111 -5.94 9.06 21.79
C GLU A 111 -4.54 9.17 22.41
N GLY A 112 -4.02 10.39 22.53
CA GLY A 112 -2.63 10.63 22.92
C GLY A 112 -1.61 10.44 21.79
N GLN A 113 -2.02 9.91 20.63
CA GLN A 113 -1.21 9.75 19.43
C GLN A 113 0.07 8.93 19.68
N PHE A 114 1.01 8.89 18.73
CA PHE A 114 2.25 8.13 18.90
C PHE A 114 3.10 8.68 20.06
N ALA A 115 3.14 10.00 20.22
CA ALA A 115 3.90 10.65 21.28
C ALA A 115 3.40 10.35 22.70
N GLY A 116 2.13 9.95 22.85
CA GLY A 116 1.56 9.54 24.14
C GLY A 116 2.04 8.17 24.62
N VAL A 117 2.55 7.31 23.73
CA VAL A 117 3.00 5.95 24.06
C VAL A 117 4.52 5.74 23.87
N GLU A 118 5.16 6.49 22.96
CA GLU A 118 6.60 6.42 22.72
C GLU A 118 7.29 7.74 23.08
N LYS A 119 8.10 7.70 24.14
CA LYS A 119 8.82 8.86 24.68
C LYS A 119 9.87 9.42 23.72
N ARG A 120 10.38 8.56 22.83
CA ARG A 120 11.35 8.91 21.78
C ARG A 120 10.70 9.27 20.45
N SER A 121 9.39 9.49 20.42
CA SER A 121 8.65 9.90 19.21
C SER A 121 9.27 11.11 18.50
N LYS A 122 9.81 12.07 19.27
CA LYS A 122 10.53 13.24 18.73
C LYS A 122 11.80 12.89 17.95
N ASP A 123 12.40 11.73 18.20
CA ASP A 123 13.65 11.32 17.55
C ASP A 123 13.40 10.88 16.09
N ILE A 124 12.14 10.64 15.72
CA ILE A 124 11.68 10.17 14.40
C ILE A 124 10.49 11.00 13.85
N PHE A 125 10.25 12.18 14.44
CA PHE A 125 9.02 12.94 14.23
C PHE A 125 8.84 13.36 12.77
N HIS A 126 9.90 13.85 12.14
CA HIS A 126 9.81 14.43 10.80
C HIS A 126 9.46 13.35 9.77
N GLN A 127 9.93 12.12 9.95
CA GLN A 127 9.59 10.98 9.07
C GLN A 127 8.08 10.68 9.07
N TYR A 128 7.47 10.33 10.20
CA TYR A 128 6.03 9.99 10.20
C TYR A 128 5.14 11.21 9.98
N ALA A 129 5.56 12.42 10.41
CA ALA A 129 4.83 13.65 10.13
C ALA A 129 4.77 13.94 8.62
N THR A 130 5.86 13.68 7.88
CA THR A 130 5.87 13.82 6.42
C THR A 130 4.89 12.85 5.76
N VAL A 131 4.84 11.60 6.21
CA VAL A 131 3.89 10.60 5.69
C VAL A 131 2.44 11.05 5.94
N ILE A 132 2.13 11.61 7.12
CA ILE A 132 0.81 12.17 7.45
C ILE A 132 0.47 13.37 6.57
N ASP A 133 1.38 14.34 6.42
CA ASP A 133 1.18 15.53 5.61
C ASP A 133 0.83 15.16 4.16
N ARG A 134 1.57 14.21 3.59
CA ARG A 134 1.33 13.71 2.23
C ARG A 134 0.00 12.99 2.10
N ALA A 135 -0.38 12.18 3.10
CA ALA A 135 -1.67 11.51 3.14
C ALA A 135 -2.86 12.50 3.20
N ILE A 136 -2.70 13.62 3.90
CA ILE A 136 -3.71 14.69 3.95
C ILE A 136 -3.77 15.44 2.62
N ALA A 137 -2.60 15.83 2.07
CA ALA A 137 -2.52 16.61 0.84
C ALA A 137 -3.10 15.88 -0.38
N TYR A 138 -2.83 14.57 -0.51
CA TYR A 138 -3.21 13.80 -1.70
C TYR A 138 -4.44 12.92 -1.52
N GLY A 139 -5.04 12.88 -0.32
CA GLY A 139 -6.25 12.10 -0.06
C GLY A 139 -7.57 12.70 -0.57
N LYS A 140 -7.51 13.71 -1.46
CA LYS A 140 -8.66 14.31 -2.17
C LYS A 140 -9.83 14.68 -1.24
N GLY A 141 -9.51 15.41 -0.17
CA GLY A 141 -10.50 15.82 0.84
C GLY A 141 -10.68 14.82 1.99
N ASN A 142 -9.93 13.71 1.99
CA ASN A 142 -9.85 12.74 3.07
C ASN A 142 -8.38 12.56 3.49
N ASN A 143 -8.14 12.15 4.74
CA ASN A 143 -6.82 11.66 5.14
C ASN A 143 -6.76 10.16 4.83
N PHE A 144 -5.72 9.67 4.13
CA PHE A 144 -5.55 8.23 3.88
C PHE A 144 -5.68 7.41 5.16
N PHE A 145 -5.16 7.89 6.28
CA PHE A 145 -5.00 7.12 7.50
C PHE A 145 -6.22 7.14 8.43
N LYS A 146 -7.24 7.96 8.17
CA LYS A 146 -8.44 8.01 9.03
C LYS A 146 -9.57 7.14 8.48
N PRO A 147 -10.24 6.34 9.33
CA PRO A 147 -11.50 5.70 8.98
C PRO A 147 -12.59 6.77 8.94
N GLY A 148 -12.79 7.41 7.79
CA GLY A 148 -13.83 8.42 7.69
C GLY A 148 -15.23 7.80 7.69
N GLN A 149 -16.20 8.54 8.22
CA GLN A 149 -17.62 8.24 8.08
C GLN A 149 -18.09 8.91 6.78
N ASN A 150 -18.54 8.12 5.81
CA ASN A 150 -18.93 8.54 4.44
C ASN A 150 -17.80 8.64 3.38
N VAL A 151 -16.63 8.05 3.62
CA VAL A 151 -15.60 7.95 2.56
C VAL A 151 -15.94 6.84 1.59
N LYS A 152 -15.94 7.16 0.30
CA LYS A 152 -16.00 6.20 -0.80
C LYS A 152 -14.60 6.05 -1.39
N CYS A 153 -14.31 4.89 -1.97
CA CYS A 153 -13.16 4.80 -2.89
C CYS A 153 -13.34 5.87 -3.96
N THR A 154 -12.28 6.64 -4.23
CA THR A 154 -12.28 7.63 -5.32
C THR A 154 -11.46 7.11 -6.50
N GLN A 155 -10.64 6.09 -6.23
CA GLN A 155 -9.75 5.49 -7.20
C GLN A 155 -9.81 3.96 -7.08
N ARG A 156 -9.30 3.26 -8.09
CA ARG A 156 -9.07 1.82 -8.01
C ARG A 156 -8.00 1.43 -9.01
N MET A 157 -7.12 0.51 -8.60
CA MET A 157 -6.23 -0.13 -9.56
C MET A 157 -7.01 -0.92 -10.61
N PRO A 158 -6.62 -0.86 -11.89
CA PRO A 158 -7.24 -1.68 -12.91
C PRO A 158 -7.11 -3.17 -12.58
N PRO A 159 -8.07 -4.00 -13.02
CA PRO A 159 -7.95 -5.45 -12.87
C PRO A 159 -6.68 -5.95 -13.57
N SER A 160 -6.07 -7.01 -13.04
CA SER A 160 -5.00 -7.71 -13.74
C SER A 160 -5.51 -8.33 -15.05
N ALA A 161 -4.59 -8.60 -15.98
CA ALA A 161 -4.92 -9.37 -17.17
C ALA A 161 -5.43 -10.76 -16.78
N GLY A 162 -6.50 -11.23 -17.45
CA GLY A 162 -7.00 -12.59 -17.25
C GLY A 162 -5.92 -13.62 -17.58
N VAL A 163 -5.73 -14.60 -16.70
CA VAL A 163 -4.80 -15.71 -16.92
C VAL A 163 -5.53 -16.83 -17.66
N ALA A 164 -4.93 -17.35 -18.74
CA ALA A 164 -5.48 -18.48 -19.48
C ALA A 164 -5.31 -19.76 -18.66
N VAL A 165 -6.43 -20.45 -18.41
CA VAL A 165 -6.48 -21.67 -17.57
C VAL A 165 -5.87 -22.90 -18.25
N ASP A 166 -5.60 -22.83 -19.56
CA ASP A 166 -5.08 -23.91 -20.39
C ASP A 166 -3.60 -23.69 -20.82
N GLY A 167 -2.93 -22.66 -20.29
CA GLY A 167 -1.54 -22.34 -20.61
C GLY A 167 -1.31 -21.83 -22.04
N ARG A 168 -2.36 -21.63 -22.84
CA ARG A 168 -2.24 -21.07 -24.20
C ARG A 168 -2.44 -19.56 -24.16
N ARG A 169 -1.57 -18.81 -24.84
CA ARG A 169 -1.84 -17.39 -25.16
C ARG A 169 -3.10 -17.35 -26.03
N ARG A 170 -4.21 -16.84 -25.50
CA ARG A 170 -5.39 -16.52 -26.32
C ARG A 170 -5.08 -15.32 -27.20
N ASP A 171 -5.54 -15.40 -28.44
CA ASP A 171 -5.60 -14.25 -29.35
C ASP A 171 -6.49 -13.16 -28.74
N LEU A 172 -6.20 -11.89 -29.01
CA LEU A 172 -6.89 -10.72 -28.46
C LEU A 172 -8.41 -10.76 -28.68
N GLN A 173 -8.87 -11.49 -29.70
CA GLN A 173 -10.28 -11.71 -30.03
C GLN A 173 -11.01 -12.74 -29.16
N ASP A 174 -10.32 -13.70 -28.53
CA ASP A 174 -10.94 -14.75 -27.70
C ASP A 174 -11.19 -14.33 -26.24
N ARG A 175 -10.96 -13.05 -25.94
CA ARG A 175 -11.39 -12.43 -24.68
C ARG A 175 -12.92 -12.35 -24.67
N ARG A 176 -13.59 -13.47 -24.31
CA ARG A 176 -14.94 -13.41 -23.74
C ARG A 176 -14.94 -12.23 -22.79
N GLU A 177 -15.89 -11.30 -22.96
CA GLU A 177 -15.98 -10.08 -22.16
C GLU A 177 -15.62 -10.44 -20.72
N ALA A 178 -14.44 -9.99 -20.28
CA ALA A 178 -14.05 -10.18 -18.89
C ALA A 178 -15.23 -9.69 -18.05
N PRO A 179 -15.59 -10.36 -16.93
CA PRO A 179 -16.70 -9.91 -16.11
C PRO A 179 -16.56 -8.40 -15.93
N ARG A 180 -17.63 -7.61 -16.15
CA ARG A 180 -17.61 -6.16 -16.02
C ARG A 180 -17.30 -5.80 -14.56
N VAL A 181 -16.02 -5.87 -14.22
CA VAL A 181 -15.40 -5.37 -12.99
C VAL A 181 -14.88 -3.96 -13.23
N GLY A 182 -15.44 -3.28 -14.23
CA GLY A 182 -15.10 -1.91 -14.60
C GLY A 182 -15.25 -0.95 -13.43
N LEU A 183 -14.60 0.19 -13.56
CA LEU A 183 -14.72 1.27 -12.59
C LEU A 183 -16.19 1.69 -12.48
N GLY A 184 -16.65 1.87 -11.24
CA GLY A 184 -17.94 2.53 -11.02
C GLY A 184 -17.90 3.95 -11.56
N GLU A 185 -19.07 4.53 -11.83
CA GLU A 185 -19.17 5.92 -12.26
C GLU A 185 -18.46 6.85 -11.25
N GLY A 186 -17.57 7.72 -11.75
CA GLY A 186 -16.79 8.66 -10.93
C GLY A 186 -15.54 8.09 -10.24
N ILE A 187 -15.15 6.84 -10.50
CA ILE A 187 -13.90 6.27 -9.98
C ILE A 187 -12.76 6.44 -11.00
N GLU A 188 -11.64 7.01 -10.57
CA GLU A 188 -10.44 7.16 -11.41
C GLU A 188 -9.54 5.91 -11.38
N PRO A 189 -8.96 5.48 -12.52
CA PRO A 189 -7.97 4.41 -12.52
C PRO A 189 -6.67 4.87 -11.86
N ILE A 190 -6.08 4.01 -11.02
CA ILE A 190 -4.69 4.18 -10.57
C ILE A 190 -3.79 3.65 -11.68
N LEU A 191 -3.11 4.56 -12.38
CA LEU A 191 -2.15 4.24 -13.43
C LEU A 191 -0.74 4.22 -12.84
N SER A 192 -0.33 3.05 -12.36
CA SER A 192 1.04 2.88 -11.87
C SER A 192 2.05 2.95 -13.01
N ARG A 193 3.30 3.31 -12.70
CA ARG A 193 4.41 3.33 -13.67
C ARG A 193 4.63 1.98 -14.37
N ARG A 194 4.21 0.85 -13.76
CA ARG A 194 4.24 -0.48 -14.40
C ARG A 194 3.20 -0.65 -15.52
N HIS A 195 2.19 0.21 -15.59
CA HIS A 195 1.22 0.25 -16.68
C HIS A 195 1.66 1.14 -17.87
N GLY A 196 2.80 1.83 -17.77
CA GLY A 196 3.38 2.62 -18.86
C GLY A 196 4.14 1.79 -19.88
N GLY A 197 3.51 1.56 -21.05
CA GLY A 197 4.13 1.09 -22.29
C GLY A 197 4.68 -0.34 -22.27
N GLU A 198 3.86 -1.34 -22.62
CA GLU A 198 4.31 -2.69 -22.98
C GLU A 198 5.28 -3.38 -22.00
N ARG A 199 4.83 -3.72 -20.79
CA ARG A 199 5.38 -4.89 -20.10
C ARG A 199 4.25 -5.79 -19.63
N LEU A 200 3.81 -6.60 -20.58
CA LEU A 200 3.09 -7.85 -20.33
C LEU A 200 3.81 -8.59 -19.20
N SER A 201 3.11 -8.86 -18.11
CA SER A 201 3.62 -9.73 -17.05
C SER A 201 3.95 -11.09 -17.68
N ASN A 202 5.24 -11.36 -17.90
CA ASN A 202 5.74 -12.69 -18.24
C ASN A 202 5.72 -13.58 -16.97
N CYS A 203 4.58 -13.66 -16.29
CA CYS A 203 4.35 -14.68 -15.30
C CYS A 203 4.17 -16.01 -16.04
N SER A 204 5.26 -16.71 -16.34
CA SER A 204 5.23 -18.14 -16.61
C SER A 204 5.36 -18.87 -15.28
N ILE A 205 4.29 -19.53 -14.84
CA ILE A 205 4.38 -20.58 -13.83
C ILE A 205 4.76 -21.86 -14.59
N THR A 206 6.01 -22.30 -14.46
CA THR A 206 6.42 -23.64 -14.90
C THR A 206 6.16 -24.63 -13.76
N TRP A 207 5.39 -25.67 -14.06
CA TRP A 207 5.21 -26.85 -13.20
C TRP A 207 6.40 -27.79 -13.32
#